data_AF-A0A540X195-F1
#
_entry.id   AF-A0A540X195-F1
#
_cell.length_a   1.000
_cell.length_b   1.000
_cell.length_c   1.000
_cell.angle_alpha   90.00
_cell.angle_beta   90.00
_cell.angle_gamma   90.00
#
_symmetry.space_group_name_H-M   'P 1'
#
loop_
_entity.id
_entity.type
_entity.pdbx_description
1 polymer ?
#
loop_
_entity_poly.entity_id
_entity_poly.type
_entity_poly.pdbx_seq_one_letter_code
_entity_poly.pdbx_strand_id
1 'polypeptide(L)'
;MTVRYDPEIIRAHAQALYDQARGMVFAWGLAGFVGGGVAGAVLDAAMKSGPIGAVVLGFIGMALGVRSARSRAFVLQLQAQTALCQVAIEANTRRAADAVVSAASPPEGGRLTQVG
;
A
#
# COMPACT_ATOMS: atom_id res chain seq x y z
N MET A 1 6.35 -26.05 -15.61
CA MET A 1 6.44 -24.64 -16.02
C MET A 1 7.35 -23.94 -15.02
N THR A 2 8.51 -23.44 -15.43
CA THR A 2 9.40 -22.69 -14.54
C THR A 2 8.90 -21.25 -14.48
N VAL A 3 8.25 -20.86 -13.39
CA VAL A 3 7.83 -19.47 -13.17
C VAL A 3 9.09 -18.63 -13.01
N ARG A 4 9.33 -17.72 -13.95
CA ARG A 4 10.45 -16.76 -13.88
C ARG A 4 10.02 -15.62 -12.97
N TYR A 5 10.79 -15.37 -11.92
CA TYR A 5 10.54 -14.26 -11.01
C TYR A 5 10.68 -12.92 -11.74
N ASP A 6 9.69 -12.06 -11.58
CA ASP A 6 9.67 -10.69 -12.09
C ASP A 6 9.36 -9.70 -10.95
N PRO A 7 10.33 -8.88 -10.52
CA PRO A 7 10.13 -7.92 -9.43
C PRO A 7 9.15 -6.79 -9.77
N GLU A 8 8.92 -6.51 -11.06
CA GLU A 8 8.00 -5.45 -11.47
C GLU A 8 6.54 -5.79 -11.14
N ILE A 9 6.18 -7.08 -11.18
CA ILE A 9 4.84 -7.53 -10.81
C ILE A 9 4.55 -7.22 -9.33
N ILE A 10 5.53 -7.44 -8.45
CA ILE A 10 5.38 -7.20 -7.02
C ILE A 10 5.27 -5.69 -6.73
N ARG A 11 6.04 -4.86 -7.45
CA ARG A 11 5.93 -3.39 -7.36
C ARG A 11 4.57 -2.90 -7.84
N ALA A 12 4.07 -3.40 -8.97
CA ALA A 12 2.76 -3.06 -9.49
C ALA A 12 1.64 -3.45 -8.51
N HIS A 13 1.75 -4.62 -7.87
CA HIS A 13 0.81 -5.04 -6.84
C HIS A 13 0.84 -4.13 -5.61
N ALA A 14 2.04 -3.75 -5.13
CA ALA A 14 2.18 -2.80 -4.03
C ALA A 14 1.56 -1.44 -4.35
N GLN A 15 1.73 -0.95 -5.58
CA GLN A 15 1.12 0.30 -6.04
C GLN A 15 -0.41 0.22 -6.06
N ALA A 16 -0.96 -0.88 -6.58
CA ALA A 16 -2.40 -1.12 -6.60
C ALA A 16 -3.01 -1.12 -5.17
N LEU A 17 -2.30 -1.70 -4.19
CA LEU A 17 -2.72 -1.68 -2.78
C LEU A 17 -2.74 -0.24 -2.20
N TYR A 18 -1.77 0.60 -2.55
CA TYR A 18 -1.77 2.01 -2.15
C TYR A 18 -2.93 2.80 -2.76
N ASP A 19 -3.20 2.59 -4.05
CA ASP A 19 -4.29 3.27 -4.74
C ASP A 19 -5.65 2.81 -4.22
N GLN A 20 -5.79 1.52 -3.93
CA GLN A 20 -6.98 0.96 -3.28
C GLN A 20 -7.17 1.53 -1.86
N ALA A 21 -6.09 1.70 -1.08
CA ALA A 21 -6.15 2.29 0.24
C ALA A 21 -6.68 3.73 0.20
N ARG A 22 -6.21 4.54 -0.77
CA ARG A 22 -6.70 5.91 -0.98
C ARG A 22 -8.16 5.92 -1.41
N GLY A 23 -8.51 5.10 -2.40
CA GLY A 23 -9.89 4.97 -2.88
C GLY A 23 -10.86 4.60 -1.78
N MET A 24 -10.46 3.71 -0.86
CA MET A 24 -11.30 3.30 0.27
C MET A 24 -11.55 4.46 1.25
N VAL A 25 -10.54 5.27 1.58
CA VAL A 25 -10.73 6.44 2.45
C VAL A 25 -11.70 7.44 1.82
N PHE A 26 -11.55 7.72 0.53
CA PHE A 26 -12.45 8.62 -0.19
C PHE A 26 -13.89 8.08 -0.27
N ALA A 27 -14.06 6.82 -0.64
CA ALA A 27 -15.38 6.21 -0.78
C ALA A 27 -16.16 6.21 0.54
N TRP A 28 -15.51 5.82 1.64
CA TRP A 28 -16.14 5.80 2.96
C TRP A 28 -16.35 7.19 3.55
N GLY A 29 -15.44 8.14 3.29
CA GLY A 29 -15.63 9.54 3.64
C GLY A 29 -16.84 10.15 2.92
N LEU A 30 -16.97 9.91 1.61
CA LEU A 30 -18.10 10.38 0.81
C LEU A 30 -19.40 9.71 1.25
N ALA A 31 -19.40 8.39 1.46
CA ALA A 31 -20.57 7.67 1.96
C ALA A 31 -21.01 8.20 3.34
N GLY A 32 -20.06 8.48 4.22
CA GLY A 32 -20.30 9.11 5.52
C GLY A 32 -20.87 10.52 5.39
N PHE A 33 -20.34 11.34 4.47
CA PHE A 33 -20.86 12.68 4.19
C PHE A 33 -22.30 12.66 3.71
N VAL A 34 -22.60 11.80 2.72
CA VAL A 34 -23.95 11.66 2.17
C VAL A 34 -24.91 11.13 3.24
N GLY A 35 -24.53 10.09 3.98
CA GLY A 35 -25.37 9.52 5.04
C GLY A 35 -25.65 10.53 6.17
N GLY A 36 -24.61 11.24 6.62
CA GLY A 36 -24.74 12.30 7.62
C GLY A 36 -25.56 13.49 7.12
N GLY A 37 -25.37 13.89 5.87
CA GLY A 37 -26.11 14.98 5.25
C GLY A 37 -27.60 14.68 5.12
N VAL A 38 -27.96 13.46 4.73
CA VAL A 38 -29.36 13.00 4.69
C VAL A 38 -29.97 13.01 6.09
N ALA A 39 -29.27 12.48 7.09
CA ALA A 39 -29.75 12.49 8.48
C ALA A 39 -29.95 13.93 9.00
N GLY A 40 -29.02 14.84 8.69
CA GLY A 40 -29.14 16.24 9.05
C GLY A 40 -30.25 16.98 8.31
N ALA A 41 -30.49 16.68 7.04
CA ALA A 41 -31.60 17.25 6.29
C ALA A 41 -32.97 16.82 6.85
N VAL A 42 -33.10 15.55 7.29
CA VAL A 42 -34.30 15.07 7.98
C VAL A 42 -34.52 15.81 9.30
N LEU A 43 -33.44 16.04 10.06
CA LEU A 43 -33.48 16.78 11.31
C LEU A 43 -33.87 18.25 11.11
N ASP A 44 -33.29 18.90 10.10
CA ASP A 44 -33.59 20.28 9.74
C ASP A 44 -35.06 20.46 9.31
N ALA A 45 -35.59 19.51 8.54
CA ALA A 45 -37.00 19.51 8.14
C ALA A 45 -37.93 19.37 9.36
N ALA A 46 -37.56 18.53 10.34
CA ALA A 46 -38.34 18.35 11.56
C ALA A 46 -38.31 19.61 12.47
N MET A 47 -37.15 20.26 12.58
CA MET A 47 -36.95 21.43 13.46
C MET A 47 -37.22 22.78 12.80
N LYS A 48 -37.45 22.82 11.48
CA LYS A 48 -37.57 24.07 10.68
C LYS A 48 -36.36 25.01 10.86
N SER A 49 -35.17 24.46 11.09
CA SER A 49 -33.94 25.18 11.48
C SER A 49 -33.09 25.69 10.31
N GLY A 50 -33.55 25.53 9.05
CA GLY A 50 -32.73 25.80 7.86
C GLY A 50 -31.68 24.72 7.63
N PRO A 51 -30.78 24.82 6.63
CA PRO A 51 -29.94 23.71 6.16
C PRO A 51 -28.69 23.43 7.01
N ILE A 52 -28.63 23.94 8.25
CA ILE A 52 -27.42 23.91 9.09
C ILE A 52 -27.15 22.48 9.58
N GLY A 53 -28.17 21.74 9.99
CA GLY A 53 -28.05 20.36 10.44
C GLY A 53 -27.51 19.44 9.35
N ALA A 54 -27.97 19.58 8.11
CA ALA A 54 -27.48 18.82 6.95
C ALA A 54 -25.98 19.01 6.72
N VAL A 55 -25.48 20.25 6.81
CA VAL A 55 -24.06 20.55 6.66
C VAL A 55 -23.26 19.97 7.83
N VAL A 56 -23.69 20.21 9.07
CA VAL A 56 -22.97 19.78 10.27
C VAL A 56 -22.92 18.26 10.37
N LEU A 57 -24.05 17.56 10.26
CA LEU A 57 -24.10 16.10 10.30
C LEU A 57 -23.41 15.47 9.09
N GLY A 58 -23.42 16.12 7.93
CA GLY A 58 -22.61 15.72 6.77
C GLY A 58 -21.12 15.67 7.09
N PHE A 59 -20.55 16.75 7.63
CA PHE A 59 -19.13 16.77 8.00
C PHE A 59 -18.79 15.79 9.13
N ILE A 60 -19.68 15.61 10.11
CA ILE A 60 -19.51 14.60 11.17
C ILE A 60 -19.49 13.20 10.56
N GLY A 61 -20.46 12.89 9.70
CA GLY A 61 -20.53 11.61 8.99
C GLY A 61 -19.28 11.35 8.15
N MET A 62 -18.77 12.36 7.44
CA MET A 62 -17.52 12.28 6.68
C MET A 62 -16.33 11.92 7.58
N ALA A 63 -16.19 12.60 8.72
CA ALA A 63 -15.10 12.35 9.65
C ALA A 63 -15.14 10.92 10.22
N LEU A 64 -16.33 10.43 10.57
CA LEU A 64 -16.54 9.06 11.04
C LEU A 64 -16.25 8.02 9.95
N GLY A 65 -16.67 8.30 8.70
CA GLY A 65 -16.39 7.46 7.54
C GLY A 65 -14.90 7.35 7.26
N VAL A 66 -14.19 8.48 7.21
CA VAL A 66 -12.72 8.53 7.04
C VAL A 66 -12.01 7.77 8.17
N ARG A 67 -12.41 7.97 9.43
CA ARG A 67 -11.81 7.28 10.58
C ARG A 67 -12.00 5.77 10.48
N SER A 68 -13.17 5.32 10.07
CA SER A 68 -13.49 3.89 9.93
C SER A 68 -12.71 3.24 8.79
N ALA A 69 -12.47 3.97 7.70
CA ALA A 69 -11.70 3.46 6.55
C ALA A 69 -10.17 3.51 6.76
N ARG A 70 -9.66 4.40 7.63
CA ARG A 70 -8.22 4.53 7.88
C ARG A 70 -7.57 3.25 8.38
N SER A 71 -8.23 2.48 9.24
CA SER A 71 -7.69 1.20 9.73
C SER A 71 -7.52 0.19 8.59
N ARG A 72 -8.51 0.08 7.71
CA ARG A 72 -8.47 -0.80 6.53
C ARG A 72 -7.44 -0.35 5.51
N ALA A 73 -7.38 0.96 5.25
CA ALA A 73 -6.36 1.54 4.38
C ALA A 73 -4.95 1.31 4.92
N PHE A 74 -4.75 1.39 6.24
CA PHE A 74 -3.47 1.10 6.86
C PHE A 74 -3.03 -0.36 6.67
N VAL A 75 -3.95 -1.33 6.77
CA VAL A 75 -3.62 -2.75 6.49
C VAL A 75 -3.16 -2.93 5.04
N LEU A 76 -3.82 -2.30 4.07
CA LEU A 76 -3.41 -2.37 2.66
C LEU A 76 -2.01 -1.76 2.44
N GLN A 77 -1.72 -0.63 3.09
CA GLN A 77 -0.40 0.00 3.05
C GLN A 77 0.68 -0.86 3.71
N LEU A 78 0.33 -1.55 4.81
CA LEU A 78 1.24 -2.46 5.49
C LEU A 78 1.57 -3.66 4.60
N GLN A 79 0.57 -4.24 3.93
CA GLN A 79 0.76 -5.33 2.97
C GLN A 79 1.67 -4.91 1.83
N ALA A 80 1.47 -3.72 1.26
CA ALA A 80 2.35 -3.17 0.23
C ALA A 80 3.81 -3.07 0.70
N GLN A 81 4.05 -2.56 1.92
CA GLN A 81 5.40 -2.47 2.49
C GLN A 81 6.02 -3.84 2.76
N THR A 82 5.24 -4.82 3.22
CA THR A 82 5.76 -6.19 3.42
C THR A 82 6.21 -6.81 2.10
N ALA A 83 5.47 -6.60 1.01
CA ALA A 83 5.85 -7.09 -0.32
C ALA A 83 7.14 -6.42 -0.82
N LEU A 84 7.27 -5.11 -0.65
CA LEU A 84 8.50 -4.38 -1.03
C LEU A 84 9.72 -4.83 -0.21
N CYS A 85 9.53 -5.09 1.09
CA CYS A 85 10.57 -5.60 1.97
C CYS A 85 11.08 -6.97 1.48
N GLN A 86 10.17 -7.87 1.07
CA GLN A 86 10.54 -9.18 0.52
C GLN A 86 11.37 -9.05 -0.76
N VAL A 87 10.99 -8.16 -1.68
CA VAL A 87 11.78 -7.88 -2.90
C VAL A 87 13.18 -7.37 -2.54
N ALA A 88 13.28 -6.48 -1.54
CA ALA A 88 14.56 -5.93 -1.09
C ALA A 88 15.46 -6.99 -0.45
N ILE A 89 14.89 -7.86 0.40
CA ILE A 89 15.59 -8.99 1.02
C ILE A 89 16.13 -9.91 -0.07
N GLU A 90 15.30 -10.30 -1.04
CA GLU A 90 15.72 -11.18 -2.12
C GLU A 90 16.84 -10.56 -2.95
N ALA A 91 16.72 -9.27 -3.31
CA ALA A 91 17.76 -8.55 -4.04
C ALA A 91 19.08 -8.44 -3.25
N ASN A 92 19.02 -8.38 -1.91
CA ASN A 92 20.20 -8.41 -1.07
C ASN A 92 20.81 -9.82 -1.03
N THR A 93 19.98 -10.86 -0.81
CA THR A 93 20.42 -12.25 -0.79
C THR A 93 21.09 -12.67 -2.09
N ARG A 94 20.56 -12.26 -3.27
CA ARG A 94 21.22 -12.54 -4.55
C ARG A 94 22.59 -11.86 -4.65
N ARG A 95 22.68 -10.58 -4.30
CA ARG A 95 23.96 -9.85 -4.32
C ARG A 95 24.98 -10.46 -3.37
N ALA A 96 24.56 -10.90 -2.19
CA ALA A 96 25.43 -11.58 -1.23
C ALA A 96 25.91 -12.94 -1.79
N ALA A 97 25.03 -13.71 -2.42
CA ALA A 97 25.40 -14.96 -3.08
C ALA A 97 26.42 -14.73 -4.22
N ASP A 98 26.19 -13.75 -5.09
CA ASP A 98 27.10 -13.39 -6.20
C ASP A 98 28.48 -12.95 -5.69
N ALA A 99 28.52 -12.20 -4.58
CA ALA A 99 29.77 -11.78 -3.95
C ALA A 99 30.56 -12.97 -3.38
N VAL A 100 29.88 -13.93 -2.75
CA VAL A 100 30.51 -15.16 -2.25
C VAL A 100 31.07 -16.01 -3.39
N VAL A 101 30.32 -16.16 -4.50
CA VAL A 101 30.79 -16.88 -5.69
C VAL A 101 32.01 -16.19 -6.31
N SER A 102 31.99 -14.86 -6.39
CA SER A 102 33.13 -14.07 -6.90
C SER A 102 34.37 -14.22 -6.01
N ALA A 103 34.20 -14.23 -4.68
CA ALA A 103 35.30 -14.41 -3.74
C ALA A 103 35.86 -15.85 -3.70
N ALA A 104 35.03 -16.85 -4.03
CA ALA A 104 35.43 -18.25 -4.09
C ALA A 104 36.13 -18.63 -5.40
N SER A 105 36.10 -17.76 -6.42
CA SER A 105 36.76 -17.99 -7.70
C SER A 105 38.28 -17.76 -7.56
N PRO A 106 39.16 -18.76 -7.78
CA PRO A 106 40.60 -18.59 -7.62
C PRO A 106 41.17 -17.63 -8.68
N PRO A 107 42.27 -16.90 -8.39
CA PRO A 107 42.90 -16.05 -9.37
C PRO A 107 43.41 -16.90 -10.55
N GLU A 108 42.84 -16.67 -11.73
CA GLU A 108 43.20 -17.32 -13.00
C GLU A 108 44.65 -17.04 -13.46
N GLY A 109 45.45 -16.30 -12.68
CA GLY A 109 46.83 -15.92 -13.01
C GLY A 109 47.93 -16.90 -12.58
N GLY A 110 47.62 -17.98 -11.84
CA GLY A 110 48.64 -18.87 -11.26
C GLY A 110 48.98 -20.15 -12.05
N ARG A 111 48.25 -20.47 -13.13
CA ARG A 111 48.36 -21.79 -13.80
C ARG A 111 49.38 -21.87 -14.95
N LEU A 112 50.11 -20.80 -15.29
CA LEU A 112 51.04 -20.79 -16.43
C LEU A 112 52.52 -21.00 -16.08
N THR A 113 52.90 -21.19 -14.82
CA THR A 113 54.33 -21.36 -14.42
C THR A 113 54.68 -22.75 -13.89
N GLN A 114 53.98 -23.81 -14.31
CA GLN A 114 54.36 -25.18 -13.96
C GLN A 114 54.46 -26.10 -15.18
N VAL A 115 55.19 -25.69 -16.22
CA VAL A 115 55.85 -26.62 -17.16
C VAL A 115 57.12 -25.95 -17.67
N GLY A 116 58.30 -26.44 -17.26
CA GLY A 116 59.61 -25.95 -17.69
C GLY A 116 60.71 -26.37 -16.74
#